data_AF-A0A6P5U0Y6-F1
#
_entry.id   AF-A0A6P5U0Y6-F1
#
_cell.length_a   1.000
_cell.length_b   1.000
_cell.length_c   1.000
_cell.angle_alpha   90.00
_cell.angle_beta   90.00
_cell.angle_gamma   90.00
#
_symmetry.space_group_name_H-M   'P 1'
#
loop_
_entity.id
_entity.type
_entity.pdbx_description
1 polymer ?
#
loop_
_entity_poly.entity_id
_entity_poly.type
_entity_poly.pdbx_seq_one_letter_code
_entity_poly.pdbx_strand_id
1 'polypeptide(L)'
;MKRKIMDQKKGSEIMRAIEELSVMVEVRSATLVPVAEHGDVDDHARDRDAAFINHEAAHIPTRPFLSLCGLLLQVLDKIGPTMAVLRQDIHQNIRRLEVKHESDPSTYSNMVEILKMEATEGIARNVTSSSRAVVWLTR
;
A
#
# COMPACT_ATOMS: atom_id res chain seq x y z
N MET A 1 10.84 -11.69 28.48
CA MET A 1 9.49 -12.10 28.02
C MET A 1 8.68 -10.97 27.34
N LYS A 2 8.75 -9.70 27.79
CA LYS A 2 7.96 -8.58 27.23
C LYS A 2 8.25 -8.18 25.77
N ARG A 3 9.49 -8.34 25.29
CA ARG A 3 9.88 -7.99 23.89
C ARG A 3 9.16 -8.86 22.85
N LYS A 4 9.11 -10.17 23.07
CA LYS A 4 8.53 -11.15 22.13
C LYS A 4 7.01 -11.00 21.94
N ILE A 5 6.31 -10.52 22.97
CA ILE A 5 4.85 -10.28 22.92
C ILE A 5 4.54 -9.00 22.12
N MET A 6 5.38 -7.98 22.23
CA MET A 6 5.21 -6.72 21.49
C MET A 6 5.53 -6.89 20.00
N ASP A 7 6.50 -7.74 19.66
CA ASP A 7 6.82 -8.08 18.27
C ASP A 7 5.70 -8.92 17.61
N GLN A 8 5.08 -9.85 18.35
CA GLN A 8 3.89 -10.57 17.87
C GLN A 8 2.70 -9.63 17.64
N LYS A 9 2.45 -8.71 18.58
CA LYS A 9 1.32 -7.75 18.48
C LYS A 9 1.46 -6.84 17.26
N LYS A 10 2.68 -6.33 17.01
CA LYS A 10 2.99 -5.52 15.82
C LYS A 10 2.87 -6.30 14.51
N GLY A 11 3.18 -7.60 14.52
CA GLY A 11 3.00 -8.48 13.37
C GLY A 11 1.53 -8.63 12.97
N SER A 12 0.64 -8.72 13.96
CA SER A 12 -0.80 -8.84 13.76
C SER A 12 -1.44 -7.55 13.23
N GLU A 13 -0.98 -6.38 13.67
CA GLU A 13 -1.48 -5.07 13.18
C GLU A 13 -1.12 -4.78 11.72
N ILE A 14 0.03 -5.29 11.25
CA ILE A 14 0.45 -5.15 9.85
C ILE A 14 -0.40 -6.06 8.97
N MET A 15 -0.62 -7.31 9.38
CA MET A 15 -1.45 -8.27 8.65
C MET A 15 -2.89 -7.76 8.52
N ARG A 16 -3.44 -7.18 9.60
CA ARG A 16 -4.76 -6.58 9.59
C ARG A 16 -4.89 -5.36 8.67
N ALA A 17 -3.87 -4.49 8.63
CA ALA A 17 -3.88 -3.33 7.73
C ALA A 17 -3.82 -3.77 6.25
N ILE A 18 -3.10 -4.86 5.96
CA ILE A 18 -3.07 -5.46 4.62
C ILE A 18 -4.46 -6.00 4.25
N GLU A 19 -5.13 -6.69 5.17
CA GLU A 19 -6.50 -7.20 4.96
C GLU A 19 -7.53 -6.07 4.78
N GLU A 20 -7.49 -5.02 5.61
CA GLU A 20 -8.40 -3.86 5.49
C GLU A 20 -8.23 -3.12 4.14
N LEU A 21 -6.97 -2.94 3.69
CA LEU A 21 -6.68 -2.39 2.36
C LEU A 21 -7.18 -3.29 1.23
N SER A 22 -7.13 -4.61 1.42
CA SER A 22 -7.67 -5.58 0.47
C SER A 22 -9.19 -5.45 0.32
N VAL A 23 -9.92 -5.28 1.43
CA VAL A 23 -11.39 -5.10 1.41
C VAL A 23 -11.79 -3.78 0.74
N MET A 24 -11.03 -2.70 0.96
CA MET A 24 -11.29 -1.41 0.30
C MET A 24 -11.09 -1.47 -1.23
N VAL A 25 -10.21 -2.34 -1.71
CA VAL A 25 -10.01 -2.59 -3.15
C VAL A 25 -11.18 -3.40 -3.73
N GLU A 26 -11.70 -4.39 -2.99
CA GLU A 26 -12.86 -5.21 -3.38
C GLU A 26 -14.13 -4.38 -3.63
N VAL A 27 -14.41 -3.41 -2.75
CA VAL A 27 -15.58 -2.51 -2.84
C VAL A 27 -15.51 -1.62 -4.09
N ARG A 28 -14.30 -1.31 -4.59
CA ARG A 28 -14.09 -0.46 -5.77
C ARG A 28 -14.25 -1.25 -7.08
N SER A 29 -13.86 -2.52 -7.10
CA SER A 29 -14.01 -3.41 -8.26
C SER A 29 -15.48 -3.74 -8.57
N ALA A 30 -16.35 -3.78 -7.56
CA ALA A 30 -17.79 -4.01 -7.75
C ALA A 30 -18.54 -2.87 -8.47
N THR A 31 -17.91 -1.71 -8.70
CA THR A 31 -18.55 -0.55 -9.36
C THR A 31 -18.31 -0.52 -10.88
N LEU A 32 -17.44 -1.36 -11.43
CA LEU A 32 -17.15 -1.41 -12.86
C LEU A 32 -17.68 -2.72 -13.45
N VAL A 33 -18.85 -2.61 -14.08
CA VAL A 33 -19.53 -3.69 -14.83
C VAL A 33 -18.60 -4.22 -15.93
N PRO A 34 -18.41 -5.55 -16.09
CA PRO A 34 -17.67 -6.09 -17.22
C PRO A 34 -18.58 -6.21 -18.44
N VAL A 35 -18.12 -5.66 -19.57
CA VAL A 35 -18.64 -6.03 -20.89
C VAL A 35 -18.05 -7.39 -21.25
N ALA A 36 -18.94 -8.35 -21.53
CA ALA A 36 -18.63 -9.73 -21.89
C ALA A 36 -17.99 -9.85 -23.28
N GLU A 37 -17.26 -10.95 -23.51
CA GLU A 37 -17.31 -11.93 -24.65
C GLU A 37 -16.29 -13.05 -24.32
N HIS A 38 -16.67 -14.28 -23.96
CA HIS A 38 -17.13 -15.46 -24.73
C HIS A 38 -16.02 -16.30 -25.39
N GLY A 39 -15.84 -17.54 -24.93
CA GLY A 39 -14.99 -18.59 -25.54
C GLY A 39 -14.63 -19.73 -24.58
N ASP A 40 -15.16 -20.92 -24.85
CA ASP A 40 -15.21 -22.18 -24.06
C ASP A 40 -13.89 -22.96 -23.80
N VAL A 41 -13.98 -23.87 -22.80
CA VAL A 41 -13.55 -25.31 -22.76
C VAL A 41 -12.65 -25.78 -21.58
N ASP A 42 -13.22 -26.74 -20.82
CA ASP A 42 -12.72 -27.88 -20.01
C ASP A 42 -11.87 -27.77 -18.71
N ASP A 43 -12.59 -27.97 -17.61
CA ASP A 43 -12.59 -29.05 -16.59
C ASP A 43 -11.35 -29.60 -15.83
N HIS A 44 -11.55 -29.63 -14.51
CA HIS A 44 -10.99 -30.43 -13.41
C HIS A 44 -9.48 -30.46 -13.05
N ALA A 45 -9.09 -29.53 -12.16
CA ALA A 45 -8.33 -29.84 -10.93
C ALA A 45 -8.64 -28.80 -9.82
N ARG A 46 -9.57 -29.11 -8.91
CA ARG A 46 -9.84 -28.40 -7.64
C ARG A 46 -8.95 -29.06 -6.58
N ASP A 47 -7.99 -28.40 -5.96
CA ASP A 47 -8.19 -27.37 -4.93
C ASP A 47 -6.96 -26.42 -4.96
N ARG A 48 -7.07 -25.32 -5.69
CA ARG A 48 -6.03 -24.28 -5.86
C ARG A 48 -6.37 -23.09 -4.98
N ASP A 49 -5.44 -22.71 -4.10
CA ASP A 49 -4.86 -21.36 -3.89
C ASP A 49 -5.58 -20.13 -4.51
N ALA A 50 -6.90 -20.03 -4.38
CA ALA A 50 -7.72 -19.01 -5.02
C ALA A 50 -7.86 -17.72 -4.20
N ALA A 51 -6.77 -17.24 -3.62
CA ALA A 51 -6.67 -15.88 -3.10
C ALA A 51 -5.43 -15.16 -3.63
N PHE A 52 -4.95 -15.54 -4.83
CA PHE A 52 -4.22 -14.62 -5.68
C PHE A 52 -5.20 -13.53 -6.11
N ILE A 53 -5.33 -12.53 -5.24
CA ILE A 53 -5.93 -11.25 -5.56
C ILE A 53 -5.29 -10.82 -6.88
N ASN A 54 -6.12 -10.67 -7.92
CA ASN A 54 -5.72 -10.12 -9.20
C ASN A 54 -5.30 -8.66 -9.01
N HIS A 55 -4.10 -8.45 -8.45
CA HIS A 55 -3.49 -7.15 -8.20
C HIS A 55 -2.93 -6.51 -9.49
N GLU A 56 -3.27 -7.10 -10.63
CA GLU A 56 -2.83 -6.66 -11.96
C GLU A 56 -3.62 -5.44 -12.45
N ALA A 57 -4.80 -5.17 -11.89
CA ALA A 57 -5.66 -4.06 -12.31
C ALA A 57 -5.57 -2.78 -11.44
N ALA A 58 -4.88 -2.83 -10.30
CA ALA A 58 -4.81 -1.66 -9.42
C ALA A 58 -3.72 -0.68 -9.90
N HIS A 59 -4.13 0.44 -10.49
CA HIS A 59 -3.22 1.53 -10.85
C HIS A 59 -3.41 2.72 -9.90
N ILE A 60 -2.40 3.02 -9.10
CA ILE A 60 -2.41 4.17 -8.19
C ILE A 60 -1.25 5.10 -8.56
N PRO A 61 -1.54 6.23 -9.24
CA PRO A 61 -0.51 7.19 -9.62
C PRO A 61 0.26 7.73 -8.41
N THR A 62 1.57 7.50 -8.39
CA THR A 62 2.44 7.86 -7.26
C THR A 62 2.43 9.38 -6.99
N ARG A 63 2.58 10.21 -8.02
CA ARG A 63 2.64 11.67 -7.83
C ARG A 63 1.34 12.29 -7.31
N PRO A 64 0.16 11.97 -7.86
CA PRO A 64 -1.11 12.39 -7.27
C PRO A 64 -1.29 11.96 -5.81
N PHE A 65 -0.90 10.73 -5.46
CA PHE A 65 -0.97 10.26 -4.08
C PHE A 65 -0.07 11.07 -3.14
N LEU A 66 1.19 11.30 -3.52
CA LEU A 66 2.13 12.10 -2.72
C LEU A 66 1.67 13.55 -2.60
N SER A 67 1.08 14.10 -3.65
CA SER A 67 0.50 15.46 -3.63
C SER A 67 -0.66 15.56 -2.62
N LEU A 68 -1.53 14.54 -2.57
CA LEU A 68 -2.60 14.45 -1.57
C LEU A 68 -2.03 14.36 -0.14
N CYS A 69 -0.98 13.55 0.06
CA CYS A 69 -0.30 13.48 1.36
C CYS A 69 0.35 14.84 1.75
N GLY A 70 0.82 15.61 0.76
CA GLY A 70 1.29 16.98 0.96
C GLY A 70 0.20 17.94 1.44
N LEU A 71 -1.05 17.75 1.00
CA LEU A 71 -2.18 18.54 1.53
C LEU A 71 -2.46 18.23 3.00
N LEU A 72 -2.31 16.97 3.43
CA LEU A 72 -2.42 16.60 4.85
C LEU A 72 -1.39 17.35 5.70
N LEU A 73 -0.15 17.47 5.23
CA LEU A 73 0.87 18.26 5.94
C LEU A 73 0.45 19.73 6.11
N GLN A 74 -0.13 20.33 5.07
CA GLN A 74 -0.64 21.71 5.17
C GLN A 74 -1.75 21.85 6.22
N VAL A 75 -2.64 20.86 6.32
CA VAL A 75 -3.68 20.86 7.37
C VAL A 75 -3.04 20.77 8.76
N LEU A 76 -2.05 19.90 8.95
CA LEU A 76 -1.34 19.78 10.23
C LEU A 76 -0.58 21.07 10.58
N ASP A 77 0.00 21.74 9.59
CA ASP A 77 0.66 23.04 9.79
C ASP A 77 -0.34 24.13 10.25
N LYS A 78 -1.62 24.05 9.85
CA LYS A 78 -2.68 24.95 10.35
C LYS A 78 -3.10 24.66 11.79
N ILE A 79 -3.01 23.41 12.23
CA ILE A 79 -3.29 23.04 13.64
C ILE A 79 -2.16 23.56 14.54
N GLY A 80 -0.92 23.49 14.06
CA GLY A 80 0.23 24.09 14.73
C GLY A 80 1.07 23.11 15.56
N PRO A 81 1.88 23.61 16.52
CA PRO A 81 2.98 22.85 17.13
C PRO A 81 2.58 21.54 17.83
N THR A 82 1.34 21.43 18.32
CA THR A 82 0.83 20.21 18.96
C THR A 82 0.86 19.00 18.01
N MET A 83 0.77 19.22 16.69
CA MET A 83 0.83 18.17 15.68
C MET A 83 2.25 17.94 15.12
N ALA A 84 3.29 18.62 15.63
CA ALA A 84 4.64 18.59 15.05
C ALA A 84 5.23 17.17 14.93
N VAL A 85 5.00 16.31 15.92
CA VAL A 85 5.48 14.92 15.90
C VAL A 85 4.79 14.10 14.81
N LEU A 86 3.46 14.21 14.71
CA LEU A 86 2.68 13.51 13.69
C LEU A 86 3.04 14.02 12.28
N ARG A 87 3.15 15.34 12.12
CA ARG A 87 3.58 15.99 10.88
C ARG A 87 4.95 15.46 10.44
N GLN A 88 5.90 15.37 11.37
CA GLN A 88 7.23 14.85 11.06
C GLN A 88 7.18 13.38 10.63
N ASP A 89 6.39 12.54 11.31
CA ASP A 89 6.26 11.13 10.94
C ASP A 89 5.68 10.94 9.53
N ILE A 90 4.57 11.63 9.23
CA ILE A 90 3.95 11.64 7.91
C ILE A 90 4.94 12.13 6.85
N HIS A 91 5.65 13.24 7.11
CA HIS A 91 6.64 13.78 6.19
C HIS A 91 7.75 12.75 5.89
N GLN A 92 8.24 12.02 6.90
CA GLN A 92 9.23 10.97 6.68
C GLN A 92 8.68 9.81 5.85
N ASN A 93 7.40 9.44 6.01
CA ASN A 93 6.77 8.42 5.19
C ASN A 93 6.57 8.85 3.74
N ILE A 94 6.14 10.10 3.51
CA ILE A 94 6.07 10.70 2.16
C ILE A 94 7.46 10.69 1.51
N ARG A 95 8.49 11.15 2.24
CA ARG A 95 9.85 11.24 1.71
C ARG A 95 10.42 9.89 1.29
N ARG A 96 10.09 8.81 2.00
CA ARG A 96 10.50 7.45 1.61
C ARG A 96 9.97 7.06 0.23
N LEU A 97 8.70 7.35 -0.03
CA LEU A 97 8.08 7.08 -1.33
C LEU A 97 8.61 8.00 -2.43
N GLU A 98 8.84 9.29 -2.12
CA GLU A 98 9.48 10.22 -3.06
C GLU A 98 10.85 9.74 -3.50
N VAL A 99 11.72 9.37 -2.55
CA VAL A 99 13.07 8.88 -2.87
C VAL A 99 13.01 7.64 -3.74
N LYS A 100 12.05 6.72 -3.48
CA LYS A 100 11.87 5.55 -4.34
C LYS A 100 11.39 5.94 -5.73
N HIS A 101 10.40 6.83 -5.84
CA HIS A 101 9.93 7.33 -7.12
C HIS A 101 11.02 8.08 -7.91
N GLU A 102 11.82 8.91 -7.25
CA GLU A 102 12.94 9.66 -7.83
C GLU A 102 14.04 8.74 -8.39
N SER A 103 14.20 7.53 -7.83
CA SER A 103 15.21 6.57 -8.30
C SER A 103 14.90 6.00 -9.70
N ASP A 104 13.63 5.82 -10.03
CA ASP A 104 13.15 5.49 -11.39
C ASP A 104 11.70 5.98 -11.55
N PRO A 105 11.51 7.23 -12.01
CA PRO A 105 10.18 7.83 -12.10
C PRO A 105 9.25 7.13 -13.10
N SER A 106 9.81 6.44 -14.10
CA SER A 106 9.02 5.69 -15.08
C SER A 106 8.46 4.41 -14.49
N THR A 107 9.32 3.57 -13.92
CA THR A 107 8.93 2.30 -13.30
C THR A 107 8.05 2.52 -12.07
N TYR A 108 8.40 3.51 -11.24
CA TYR A 108 7.69 3.79 -9.99
C TYR A 108 6.63 4.89 -10.13
N SER A 109 6.12 5.10 -11.34
CA SER A 109 4.97 5.98 -11.61
C SER A 109 3.66 5.47 -11.01
N ASN A 110 3.56 4.15 -10.81
CA ASN A 110 2.49 3.45 -10.13
C ASN A 110 2.97 2.91 -8.78
N MET A 111 2.26 3.22 -7.69
CA MET A 111 2.63 2.76 -6.35
C MET A 111 2.61 1.24 -6.23
N VAL A 112 1.75 0.56 -6.99
CA VAL A 112 1.68 -0.91 -6.98
C VAL A 112 3.01 -1.53 -7.43
N GLU A 113 3.71 -0.91 -8.38
CA GLU A 113 5.03 -1.40 -8.82
C GLU A 113 6.11 -1.21 -7.76
N ILE A 114 6.02 -0.15 -6.95
CA ILE A 114 6.89 0.03 -5.78
C ILE A 114 6.68 -1.12 -4.78
N LEU A 115 5.42 -1.46 -4.48
CA LEU A 115 5.09 -2.50 -3.52
C LEU A 115 5.48 -3.89 -4.02
N LYS A 116 5.20 -4.19 -5.29
CA LYS A 116 5.61 -5.46 -5.93
C LYS A 116 7.12 -5.63 -5.88
N MET A 117 7.88 -4.61 -6.27
CA MET A 117 9.35 -4.69 -6.26
C MET A 117 9.89 -4.95 -4.85
N GLU A 118 9.42 -4.24 -3.82
CA GLU A 118 9.90 -4.50 -2.45
C GLU A 118 9.47 -5.87 -1.91
N ALA A 119 8.32 -6.39 -2.34
CA ALA A 119 7.89 -7.74 -2.02
C ALA A 119 8.79 -8.78 -2.70
N THR A 120 9.12 -8.59 -3.98
CA THR A 120 10.02 -9.49 -4.73
C THR A 120 11.45 -9.48 -4.19
N GLU A 121 11.95 -8.33 -3.73
CA GLU A 121 13.26 -8.20 -3.09
C GLU A 121 13.27 -8.68 -1.62
N GLY A 122 12.10 -9.02 -1.05
CA GLY A 122 11.97 -9.45 0.34
C GLY A 122 12.21 -8.35 1.37
N ILE A 123 12.29 -7.08 0.94
CA ILE A 123 12.57 -5.93 1.81
C ILE A 123 11.32 -5.18 2.28
N ALA A 124 10.12 -5.56 1.82
CA ALA A 124 8.85 -4.91 2.16
C ALA A 124 8.62 -4.76 3.69
N ARG A 125 9.21 -5.64 4.51
CA ARG A 125 9.08 -5.63 5.98
C ARG A 125 10.14 -4.80 6.70
N ASN A 126 11.17 -4.32 6.00
CA ASN A 126 12.24 -3.52 6.58
C ASN A 126 11.70 -2.21 7.13
N VAL A 127 12.21 -1.74 8.27
CA VAL A 127 11.70 -0.56 8.97
C VAL A 127 11.62 0.68 8.08
N THR A 128 12.52 0.79 7.12
CA THR A 128 12.65 1.92 6.18
C THR A 128 11.99 1.68 4.83
N SER A 129 11.23 0.60 4.65
CA SER A 129 10.61 0.25 3.37
C SER A 129 9.49 1.22 2.97
N SER A 130 9.29 1.36 1.68
CA SER A 130 8.19 2.12 1.06
C SER A 130 6.85 1.47 1.38
N SER A 131 6.80 0.14 1.42
CA SER A 131 5.62 -0.65 1.76
C SER A 131 5.10 -0.32 3.15
N ARG A 132 6.00 -0.20 4.15
CA ARG A 132 5.61 0.26 5.48
C ARG A 132 5.15 1.70 5.48
N ALA A 133 5.79 2.57 4.71
CA ALA A 133 5.37 3.96 4.60
C ALA A 133 3.93 4.08 4.07
N VAL A 134 3.57 3.32 3.03
CA VAL A 134 2.19 3.26 2.49
C VAL A 134 1.20 2.79 3.56
N VAL A 135 1.53 1.75 4.33
CA VAL A 135 0.67 1.27 5.42
C VAL A 135 0.45 2.35 6.49
N TRP A 136 1.45 3.17 6.80
CA TRP A 136 1.27 4.27 7.75
C TRP A 136 0.44 5.42 7.18
N LEU A 137 0.63 5.76 5.90
CA LEU A 137 -0.09 6.85 5.23
C LEU A 137 -1.58 6.55 4.96
N THR A 138 -1.97 5.28 5.02
CA THR A 138 -3.34 4.83 4.79
C THR A 138 -4.16 4.64 6.08
N ARG A 139 -3.53 4.77 7.25
CA ARG A 139 -4.19 4.78 8.56
C ARG A 139 -4.64 6.18 8.95
#